data_AF-A0A8B3TA12-F1
#
_entry.id   AF-A0A8B3TA12-F1
#
_cell.length_a   1.000
_cell.length_b   1.000
_cell.length_c   1.000
_cell.angle_alpha   90.00
_cell.angle_beta   90.00
_cell.angle_gamma   90.00
#
_symmetry.space_group_name_H-M   'P 1'
#
loop_
_entity.id
_entity.type
_entity.pdbx_description
1 polymer ?
#
loop_
_entity_poly.entity_id
_entity_poly.type
_entity_poly.pdbx_seq_one_letter_code
_entity_poly.pdbx_strand_id
1 'polypeptide(L)'
;MTEQQFDKDTWRTPRYFFDWLLQRFNWFDIDGCATYENALTYRYIGKPAPEGYDYADGLDKTCIATDFLGEDLFDRLLDVVTETCNGNLRIFVNPPYSNVTPYLKRAKELRDAGHLVVMLLNNDKSTQWYQNHIHGVANEVIDIVGGRINFIHPITGEEIKGNTKGQMVVVFDPAMEDFVQRSVSLDFVKKCGGYGK
;
A
#
# COMPACT_ATOMS: atom_id res chain seq x y z
N MET A 1 -9.06 -22.73 -23.41
CA MET A 1 -9.74 -21.71 -22.59
C MET A 1 -8.88 -20.46 -22.67
N THR A 2 -9.39 -19.39 -23.28
CA THR A 2 -8.70 -18.09 -23.30
C THR A 2 -8.56 -17.63 -21.85
N GLU A 3 -7.33 -17.46 -21.37
CA GLU A 3 -7.05 -16.83 -20.09
C GLU A 3 -7.79 -15.49 -20.07
N GLN A 4 -8.80 -15.35 -19.21
CA GLN A 4 -9.41 -14.07 -18.93
C GLN A 4 -8.28 -13.14 -18.48
N GLN A 5 -8.06 -12.05 -19.22
CA GLN A 5 -7.07 -11.05 -18.88
C GLN A 5 -7.50 -10.42 -17.55
N PHE A 6 -6.87 -10.88 -16.47
CA PHE A 6 -7.22 -10.49 -15.12
C PHE A 6 -6.63 -9.11 -14.79
N ASP A 7 -7.36 -8.30 -14.02
CA ASP A 7 -6.92 -6.96 -13.65
C ASP A 7 -5.76 -7.03 -12.66
N LYS A 8 -4.55 -6.77 -13.16
CA LYS A 8 -3.30 -6.79 -12.37
C LYS A 8 -3.30 -5.75 -11.24
N ASP A 9 -4.13 -4.72 -11.32
CA ASP A 9 -4.20 -3.68 -10.30
C ASP A 9 -4.90 -4.20 -9.03
N THR A 10 -5.51 -5.40 -9.09
CA THR A 10 -6.08 -6.10 -7.93
C THR A 10 -5.13 -7.14 -7.31
N TRP A 11 -3.91 -7.29 -7.83
CA TRP A 11 -2.90 -8.17 -7.24
C TRP A 11 -2.51 -7.69 -5.84
N ARG A 12 -2.54 -8.61 -4.89
CA ARG A 12 -2.38 -8.28 -3.48
C ARG A 12 -0.92 -8.32 -3.06
N THR A 13 -0.54 -7.40 -2.17
CA THR A 13 0.75 -7.46 -1.47
C THR A 13 0.82 -8.73 -0.61
N PRO A 14 1.91 -9.53 -0.66
CA PRO A 14 2.04 -10.72 0.17
C PRO A 14 2.04 -10.42 1.66
N ARG A 15 1.42 -11.31 2.44
CA ARG A 15 1.26 -11.10 3.88
C ARG A 15 2.59 -10.90 4.60
N TYR A 16 3.62 -11.67 4.26
CA TYR A 16 4.95 -11.50 4.87
C TYR A 16 5.54 -10.11 4.65
N PHE A 17 5.28 -9.50 3.49
CA PHE A 17 5.81 -8.18 3.19
C PHE A 17 5.08 -7.12 4.02
N PHE A 18 3.76 -7.23 4.09
CA PHE A 18 2.93 -6.36 4.92
C PHE A 18 3.28 -6.49 6.41
N ASP A 19 3.48 -7.70 6.91
CA ASP A 19 3.84 -7.93 8.32
C ASP A 19 5.25 -7.42 8.66
N TRP A 20 6.18 -7.41 7.71
CA TRP A 20 7.46 -6.72 7.88
C TRP A 20 7.29 -5.20 7.96
N LEU A 21 6.38 -4.61 7.16
CA LEU A 21 6.05 -3.19 7.28
C LEU A 21 5.39 -2.89 8.64
N LEU A 22 4.50 -3.74 9.14
CA LEU A 22 3.92 -3.60 10.48
C LEU A 22 5.00 -3.60 11.56
N GLN A 23 6.00 -4.49 11.48
CA GLN A 23 7.10 -4.46 12.46
C GLN A 23 7.93 -3.17 12.42
N ARG A 24 8.02 -2.53 11.24
CA ARG A 24 8.82 -1.32 11.04
C ARG A 24 8.06 -0.03 11.37
N PHE A 25 6.78 0.03 11.03
CA PHE A 25 5.92 1.21 11.13
C PHE A 25 4.78 1.04 12.15
N ASN A 26 4.89 0.00 12.98
CA ASN A 26 3.96 -0.46 14.01
C ASN A 26 2.65 -1.03 13.47
N TRP A 27 1.72 -0.18 13.05
CA TRP A 27 0.41 -0.59 12.55
C TRP A 27 -0.04 0.32 11.41
N PHE A 28 -0.98 -0.17 10.60
CA PHE A 28 -1.68 0.62 9.59
C PHE A 28 -3.16 0.66 9.93
N ASP A 29 -3.73 1.86 9.97
CA ASP A 29 -5.16 2.07 10.19
C ASP A 29 -5.94 1.74 8.91
N ILE A 30 -5.35 2.03 7.73
CA ILE A 30 -6.03 1.97 6.44
C ILE A 30 -5.11 1.33 5.36
N ASP A 31 -5.71 0.46 4.55
CA ASP A 31 -5.17 0.02 3.26
C ASP A 31 -5.76 0.90 2.15
N GLY A 32 -4.96 1.80 1.63
CA GLY A 32 -5.39 2.90 0.77
C GLY A 32 -5.67 2.52 -0.68
N CYS A 33 -5.36 1.30 -1.11
CA CYS A 33 -5.64 0.81 -2.47
C CYS A 33 -5.98 -0.68 -2.44
N ALA A 34 -7.24 -0.99 -2.15
CA ALA A 34 -7.69 -2.36 -2.01
C ALA A 34 -9.14 -2.56 -2.48
N THR A 35 -9.48 -3.81 -2.75
CA THR A 35 -10.87 -4.29 -2.77
C THR A 35 -11.20 -4.93 -1.43
N TYR A 36 -12.47 -5.18 -1.17
CA TYR A 36 -12.89 -5.92 0.02
C TYR A 36 -12.12 -7.25 0.21
N GLU A 37 -11.94 -7.99 -0.88
CA GLU A 37 -11.32 -9.32 -0.87
C GLU A 37 -9.82 -9.25 -0.59
N ASN A 38 -9.13 -8.24 -1.12
CA ASN A 38 -7.67 -8.16 -1.05
C ASN A 38 -7.13 -7.23 0.06
N ALA A 39 -7.99 -6.47 0.73
CA ALA A 39 -7.58 -5.57 1.82
C ALA A 39 -6.74 -6.28 2.89
N LEU A 40 -5.71 -5.59 3.38
CA LEU A 40 -4.79 -6.05 4.42
C LEU A 40 -5.16 -5.52 5.81
N THR A 41 -6.05 -4.54 5.90
CA THR A 41 -6.54 -3.91 7.14
C THR A 41 -8.07 -3.98 7.22
N TYR A 42 -8.61 -3.64 8.39
CA TYR A 42 -10.06 -3.58 8.62
C TYR A 42 -10.74 -2.45 7.83
N ARG A 43 -10.14 -1.25 7.81
CA ARG A 43 -10.59 -0.12 6.98
C ARG A 43 -9.77 -0.07 5.69
N TYR A 44 -10.42 0.15 4.56
CA TYR A 44 -9.73 0.24 3.28
C TYR A 44 -10.38 1.25 2.33
N ILE A 45 -9.62 1.70 1.34
CA ILE A 45 -10.07 2.57 0.25
C ILE A 45 -10.02 1.79 -1.05
N GLY A 46 -11.14 1.78 -1.78
CA GLY A 46 -11.27 1.18 -3.09
C GLY A 46 -12.60 0.45 -3.26
N LYS A 47 -12.62 -0.62 -4.06
CA LYS A 47 -13.87 -1.25 -4.48
C LYS A 47 -14.57 -1.97 -3.30
N PRO A 48 -15.80 -1.58 -2.93
CA PRO A 48 -16.53 -2.21 -1.84
C PRO A 48 -16.95 -3.64 -2.19
N ALA A 49 -17.32 -4.41 -1.16
CA ALA A 49 -18.01 -5.69 -1.37
C ALA A 49 -19.30 -5.47 -2.18
N PRO A 50 -19.69 -6.41 -3.05
CA PRO A 50 -21.02 -6.39 -3.66
C PRO A 50 -22.13 -6.35 -2.59
N GLU A 51 -23.27 -5.76 -2.91
CA GLU A 51 -24.44 -5.80 -2.02
C GLU A 51 -24.84 -7.25 -1.70
N GLY A 52 -25.09 -7.54 -0.42
CA GLY A 52 -25.51 -8.87 0.04
C GLY A 52 -24.42 -9.94 -0.02
N TYR A 53 -23.14 -9.55 -0.13
CA TYR A 53 -22.03 -10.50 -0.09
C TYR A 53 -21.92 -11.15 1.30
N ASP A 54 -21.84 -12.48 1.32
CA ASP A 54 -21.66 -13.26 2.54
C ASP A 54 -20.17 -13.28 2.91
N TYR A 55 -19.86 -12.85 4.12
CA TYR A 55 -18.49 -12.60 4.56
C TYR A 55 -17.81 -13.91 4.93
N ALA A 56 -17.19 -14.56 3.94
CA ALA A 56 -16.52 -15.84 4.11
C ALA A 56 -15.43 -15.86 5.21
N ASP A 57 -14.85 -14.70 5.55
CA ASP A 57 -13.83 -14.54 6.59
C ASP A 57 -14.39 -14.05 7.95
N GLY A 58 -15.69 -13.76 8.04
CA GLY A 58 -16.36 -13.25 9.24
C GLY A 58 -15.91 -11.87 9.70
N LEU A 59 -15.10 -11.17 8.91
CA LEU A 59 -14.57 -9.84 9.22
C LEU A 59 -15.25 -8.82 8.32
N ASP A 60 -16.23 -8.09 8.86
CA ASP A 60 -16.96 -7.03 8.14
C ASP A 60 -16.06 -5.80 7.90
N LYS A 61 -15.14 -5.90 6.92
CA LYS A 61 -14.20 -4.82 6.58
C LYS A 61 -14.95 -3.61 6.05
N THR A 62 -14.54 -2.43 6.49
CA THR A 62 -15.19 -1.17 6.13
C THR A 62 -14.51 -0.50 4.95
N CYS A 63 -15.24 -0.29 3.86
CA CYS A 63 -14.82 0.62 2.79
C CYS A 63 -15.07 2.06 3.26
N ILE A 64 -14.02 2.86 3.38
CA ILE A 64 -14.13 4.26 3.85
C ILE A 64 -14.32 5.25 2.70
N ALA A 65 -13.80 4.90 1.52
CA ALA A 65 -13.93 5.66 0.28
C ALA A 65 -13.72 4.73 -0.91
N THR A 66 -14.32 5.03 -2.06
CA THR A 66 -14.22 4.17 -3.26
C THR A 66 -12.99 4.44 -4.12
N ASP A 67 -12.32 5.58 -3.91
CA ASP A 67 -11.13 6.00 -4.65
C ASP A 67 -10.18 6.81 -3.76
N PHE A 68 -8.90 6.43 -3.75
CA PHE A 68 -7.84 7.15 -3.04
C PHE A 68 -7.60 8.56 -3.61
N LEU A 69 -8.03 8.82 -4.84
CA LEU A 69 -7.93 10.11 -5.49
C LEU A 69 -9.23 10.92 -5.39
N GLY A 70 -10.27 10.36 -4.76
CA GLY A 70 -11.56 11.01 -4.57
C GLY A 70 -11.43 12.39 -3.89
N GLU A 71 -12.30 13.31 -4.29
CA GLU A 71 -12.34 14.69 -3.75
C GLU A 71 -12.82 14.73 -2.30
N ASP A 72 -13.67 13.77 -1.90
CA ASP A 72 -14.21 13.65 -0.54
C ASP A 72 -13.30 12.90 0.43
N LEU A 73 -12.11 12.45 -0.03
CA LEU A 73 -11.25 11.59 0.78
C LEU A 73 -10.93 12.19 2.16
N PHE A 74 -10.59 13.49 2.22
CA PHE A 74 -10.24 14.14 3.49
C PHE A 74 -11.41 14.17 4.48
N ASP A 75 -12.64 14.38 4.00
CA ASP A 75 -13.84 14.32 4.83
C ASP A 75 -14.04 12.91 5.38
N ARG A 76 -13.86 11.87 4.55
CA ARG A 76 -13.93 10.47 4.99
C ARG A 76 -12.86 10.11 6.02
N LEU A 77 -11.64 10.62 5.86
CA LEU A 77 -10.58 10.40 6.83
C LEU A 77 -10.86 11.11 8.15
N LEU A 78 -11.48 12.29 8.12
CA LEU A 78 -11.89 13.02 9.32
C LEU A 78 -12.95 12.24 10.11
N ASP A 79 -13.89 11.57 9.44
CA ASP A 79 -14.83 10.66 10.10
C ASP A 79 -14.09 9.53 10.83
N VAL A 80 -13.12 8.88 10.17
CA VAL A 80 -12.29 7.83 10.78
C VAL A 80 -11.49 8.34 11.98
N VAL A 81 -10.86 9.52 11.86
CA VAL A 81 -10.13 10.18 12.96
C VAL A 81 -11.06 10.40 14.16
N THR A 82 -12.28 10.86 13.90
CA THR A 82 -13.29 11.13 14.93
C THR A 82 -13.73 9.84 15.62
N GLU A 83 -14.06 8.80 14.86
CA GLU A 83 -14.47 7.48 15.37
C GLU A 83 -13.38 6.83 16.23
N THR A 84 -12.13 6.94 15.79
CA THR A 84 -10.98 6.26 16.42
C THR A 84 -10.30 7.09 17.49
N CYS A 85 -10.68 8.37 17.64
CA CYS A 85 -9.98 9.35 18.47
C CYS A 85 -8.47 9.40 18.18
N ASN A 86 -8.07 9.14 16.94
CA ASN A 86 -6.66 9.12 16.51
C ASN A 86 -6.40 10.22 15.48
N GLY A 87 -5.76 11.31 15.90
CA GLY A 87 -5.51 12.47 15.04
C GLY A 87 -4.62 12.18 13.83
N ASN A 88 -3.73 11.16 13.91
CA ASN A 88 -2.76 10.86 12.87
C ASN A 88 -2.94 9.42 12.39
N LEU A 89 -3.50 9.26 11.19
CA LEU A 89 -3.68 7.97 10.54
C LEU A 89 -2.37 7.47 9.92
N ARG A 90 -2.21 6.14 9.88
CA ARG A 90 -1.14 5.43 9.18
C ARG A 90 -1.73 4.64 8.01
N ILE A 91 -1.33 5.00 6.80
CA ILE A 91 -1.97 4.54 5.57
C ILE A 91 -0.93 3.76 4.76
N PHE A 92 -1.21 2.49 4.49
CA PHE A 92 -0.44 1.70 3.53
C PHE A 92 -1.05 1.89 2.13
N VAL A 93 -0.22 2.03 1.09
CA VAL A 93 -0.72 2.23 -0.28
C VAL A 93 0.07 1.37 -1.27
N ASN A 94 -0.62 0.46 -1.95
CA ASN A 94 -0.09 -0.25 -3.12
C ASN A 94 -0.91 0.13 -4.35
N PRO A 95 -0.63 1.28 -5.00
CA PRO A 95 -1.49 1.82 -6.04
C PRO A 95 -1.35 1.05 -7.36
N PRO A 96 -2.25 1.26 -8.33
CA PRO A 96 -2.04 0.89 -9.72
C PRO A 96 -0.73 1.48 -10.28
N TYR A 97 0.14 0.63 -10.84
CA TYR A 97 1.48 1.07 -11.28
C TYR A 97 1.52 1.74 -12.66
N SER A 98 0.39 1.76 -13.38
CA SER A 98 0.30 2.39 -14.71
C SER A 98 0.51 3.90 -14.65
N ASN A 99 0.02 4.56 -13.59
CA ASN A 99 0.22 5.99 -13.34
C ASN A 99 0.22 6.30 -11.84
N VAL A 100 1.41 6.30 -11.23
CA VAL A 100 1.58 6.51 -9.78
C VAL A 100 1.62 8.00 -9.38
N THR A 101 1.73 8.93 -10.34
CA THR A 101 1.92 10.36 -10.05
C THR A 101 0.81 10.99 -9.20
N PRO A 102 -0.49 10.77 -9.50
CA PRO A 102 -1.57 11.31 -8.66
C PRO A 102 -1.53 10.78 -7.23
N TYR A 103 -1.21 9.50 -7.05
CA TYR A 103 -1.10 8.86 -5.74
C TYR A 103 0.06 9.44 -4.93
N LEU A 104 1.20 9.72 -5.56
CA LEU A 104 2.35 10.37 -4.92
C LEU A 104 2.02 11.79 -4.45
N LYS A 105 1.30 12.56 -5.27
CA LYS A 105 0.82 13.90 -4.89
C LYS A 105 -0.15 13.83 -3.70
N ARG A 106 -1.11 12.89 -3.75
CA ARG A 106 -2.04 12.65 -2.63
C ARG A 106 -1.32 12.19 -1.36
N ALA A 107 -0.32 11.32 -1.48
CA ALA A 107 0.48 10.89 -0.33
C ALA A 107 1.22 12.07 0.33
N LYS A 108 1.74 13.00 -0.46
CA LYS A 108 2.29 14.27 0.05
C LYS A 108 1.23 15.11 0.75
N GLU A 109 0.06 15.31 0.14
CA GLU A 109 -1.04 16.08 0.75
C GLU A 109 -1.45 15.50 2.12
N LEU A 110 -1.60 14.17 2.21
CA LEU A 110 -1.92 13.46 3.44
C LEU A 110 -0.81 13.61 4.49
N ARG A 111 0.46 13.55 4.07
CA ARG A 111 1.60 13.80 4.96
C ARG A 111 1.61 15.24 5.48
N ASP A 112 1.34 16.21 4.62
CA ASP A 112 1.26 17.62 5.02
C ASP A 112 0.08 17.88 5.98
N ALA A 113 -0.95 17.02 5.94
CA ALA A 113 -2.05 16.98 6.91
C ALA A 113 -1.74 16.19 8.20
N GLY A 114 -0.54 15.63 8.37
CA GLY A 114 -0.12 14.94 9.59
C GLY A 114 -0.26 13.41 9.58
N HIS A 115 -0.62 12.80 8.45
CA HIS A 115 -0.75 11.34 8.33
C HIS A 115 0.54 10.68 7.83
N LEU A 116 0.86 9.49 8.33
CA LEU A 116 1.96 8.68 7.79
C LEU A 116 1.45 7.92 6.56
N VAL A 117 2.14 8.02 5.43
CA VAL A 117 1.82 7.25 4.22
C VAL A 117 3.01 6.39 3.81
N VAL A 118 2.81 5.08 3.75
CA VAL A 118 3.83 4.09 3.34
C VAL A 118 3.37 3.43 2.04
N MET A 119 4.11 3.65 0.97
CA MET A 119 3.76 3.18 -0.37
C MET A 119 4.67 2.05 -0.83
N LEU A 120 4.11 1.05 -1.52
CA LEU A 120 4.87 0.03 -2.25
C LEU A 120 4.84 0.35 -3.75
N LEU A 121 6.00 0.54 -4.37
CA LEU A 121 6.12 0.93 -5.78
C LEU A 121 7.17 0.08 -6.51
N ASN A 122 7.11 0.09 -7.84
CA ASN A 122 8.23 -0.37 -8.67
C ASN A 122 9.48 0.48 -8.40
N ASN A 123 10.63 -0.18 -8.25
CA ASN A 123 11.91 0.50 -8.12
C ASN A 123 12.39 0.98 -9.50
N ASP A 124 11.97 2.20 -9.87
CA ASP A 124 12.39 2.87 -11.09
C ASP A 124 12.73 4.35 -10.83
N LYS A 125 13.96 4.55 -10.34
CA LYS A 125 14.49 5.88 -9.98
C LYS A 125 14.80 6.77 -11.19
N SER A 126 14.75 6.22 -12.40
CA SER A 126 15.04 6.96 -13.64
C SER A 126 13.84 7.80 -14.13
N THR A 127 12.66 7.53 -13.58
CA THR A 127 11.41 8.14 -14.01
C THR A 127 11.24 9.57 -13.50
N GLN A 128 10.46 10.36 -14.24
CA GLN A 128 10.11 11.73 -13.84
C GLN A 128 9.28 11.76 -12.54
N TRP A 129 8.39 10.79 -12.31
CA TRP A 129 7.64 10.76 -11.06
C TRP A 129 8.53 10.53 -9.85
N TYR A 130 9.60 9.74 -9.99
CA TYR A 130 10.57 9.57 -8.91
C TYR A 130 11.31 10.88 -8.61
N GLN A 131 11.84 11.53 -9.65
CA GLN A 131 12.62 12.76 -9.50
C GLN A 131 11.77 13.93 -8.98
N ASN A 132 10.52 14.04 -9.41
CA ASN A 132 9.67 15.20 -9.10
C ASN A 132 8.79 15.01 -7.85
N HIS A 133 8.53 13.77 -7.41
CA HIS A 133 7.55 13.49 -6.36
C HIS A 133 8.05 12.56 -5.26
N ILE A 134 9.28 12.05 -5.33
CA ILE A 134 9.87 11.21 -4.28
C ILE A 134 11.19 11.77 -3.81
N HIS A 135 12.14 12.00 -4.72
CA HIS A 135 13.47 12.47 -4.35
C HIS A 135 13.39 13.87 -3.73
N GLY A 136 13.73 13.98 -2.44
CA GLY A 136 13.62 15.23 -1.68
C GLY A 136 12.19 15.68 -1.37
N VAL A 137 11.18 14.84 -1.67
CA VAL A 137 9.77 15.12 -1.40
C VAL A 137 9.19 14.12 -0.38
N ALA A 138 9.49 12.84 -0.57
CA ALA A 138 9.27 11.82 0.45
C ALA A 138 10.39 11.89 1.50
N ASN A 139 10.23 11.16 2.61
CA ASN A 139 11.20 11.15 3.70
C ASN A 139 12.13 9.94 3.65
N GLU A 140 11.64 8.80 3.16
CA GLU A 140 12.47 7.60 3.07
C GLU A 140 12.14 6.76 1.84
N VAL A 141 13.19 6.22 1.20
CA VAL A 141 13.10 5.17 0.19
C VAL A 141 13.88 3.95 0.67
N ILE A 142 13.23 2.79 0.69
CA ILE A 142 13.83 1.51 1.07
C ILE A 142 13.79 0.59 -0.14
N ASP A 143 14.95 0.39 -0.77
CA ASP A 143 15.09 -0.54 -1.89
C ASP A 143 15.01 -1.99 -1.38
N ILE A 144 14.18 -2.81 -2.02
CA ILE A 144 14.16 -4.25 -1.79
C ILE A 144 15.18 -4.89 -2.74
N VAL A 145 16.23 -5.48 -2.16
CA VAL A 145 17.36 -6.06 -2.91
C VAL A 145 17.43 -7.58 -2.76
N GLY A 146 18.20 -8.26 -3.61
CA GLY A 146 18.38 -9.72 -3.53
C GLY A 146 17.18 -10.55 -4.00
N GLY A 147 16.17 -9.93 -4.62
CA GLY A 147 15.01 -10.64 -5.17
C GLY A 147 13.91 -9.68 -5.63
N ARG A 148 12.74 -10.24 -5.92
CA ARG A 148 11.53 -9.49 -6.29
C ARG A 148 10.34 -10.06 -5.52
N ILE A 149 9.39 -9.19 -5.22
CA ILE A 149 8.15 -9.59 -4.54
C ILE A 149 7.25 -10.29 -5.56
N ASN A 150 6.84 -11.52 -5.27
CA ASN A 150 5.76 -12.18 -6.01
C ASN A 150 4.44 -11.77 -5.37
N PHE A 151 3.62 -11.00 -6.07
CA PHE A 151 2.29 -10.62 -5.59
C PHE A 151 1.34 -11.82 -5.57
N ILE A 152 0.25 -11.70 -4.82
CA ILE A 152 -0.75 -12.77 -4.69
C ILE A 152 -1.88 -12.54 -5.69
N HIS A 153 -2.20 -13.58 -6.46
CA HIS A 153 -3.35 -13.57 -7.35
C HIS A 153 -4.64 -13.58 -6.51
N PRO A 154 -5.56 -12.62 -6.69
CA PRO A 154 -6.69 -12.46 -5.77
C PRO A 154 -7.74 -13.57 -5.89
N ILE A 155 -7.83 -14.26 -7.03
CA ILE A 155 -8.70 -15.45 -7.19
C ILE A 155 -8.05 -16.73 -6.65
N THR A 156 -6.84 -17.08 -7.12
CA THR A 156 -6.23 -18.38 -6.76
C THR A 156 -5.56 -18.36 -5.39
N GLY A 157 -5.24 -17.18 -4.85
CA GLY A 157 -4.48 -17.04 -3.61
C GLY A 157 -3.00 -17.41 -3.74
N GLU A 158 -2.52 -17.72 -4.95
CA GLU A 158 -1.15 -18.15 -5.20
C GLU A 158 -0.21 -16.98 -5.54
N GLU A 159 1.09 -17.17 -5.27
CA GLU A 159 2.13 -16.25 -5.73
C GLU A 159 2.23 -16.24 -7.25
N ILE A 160 2.22 -15.03 -7.82
CA ILE A 160 2.43 -14.80 -9.25
C ILE A 160 3.94 -14.77 -9.52
N LYS A 161 4.40 -15.81 -10.20
CA LYS A 161 5.81 -15.95 -10.60
C LYS A 161 6.11 -15.09 -11.83
N GLY A 162 7.38 -14.70 -11.96
CA GLY A 162 7.87 -13.99 -13.15
C GLY A 162 7.76 -12.46 -13.09
N ASN A 163 7.49 -11.87 -11.91
CA ASN A 163 7.68 -10.43 -11.74
C ASN A 163 9.13 -10.06 -12.10
N THR A 164 9.31 -9.12 -13.02
CA THR A 164 10.62 -8.67 -13.50
C THR A 164 11.05 -7.33 -12.91
N LYS A 165 10.13 -6.60 -12.28
CA LYS A 165 10.41 -5.31 -11.66
C LYS A 165 10.98 -5.51 -10.26
N GLY A 166 11.94 -4.68 -9.86
CA GLY A 166 12.30 -4.55 -8.45
C GLY A 166 11.24 -3.71 -7.73
N GLN A 167 11.20 -3.81 -6.41
CA GLN A 167 10.26 -3.04 -5.57
C GLN A 167 11.01 -2.13 -4.61
N MET A 168 10.37 -1.04 -4.23
CA MET A 168 10.83 -0.15 -3.18
C MET A 168 9.66 0.28 -2.30
N VAL A 169 9.94 0.56 -1.04
CA VAL A 169 9.01 1.24 -0.14
C VAL A 169 9.34 2.72 -0.15
N VAL A 170 8.30 3.56 -0.23
CA VAL A 170 8.42 5.01 -0.17
C VAL A 170 7.59 5.52 1.01
N VAL A 171 8.20 6.31 1.87
CA VAL A 171 7.58 6.78 3.12
C VAL A 171 7.44 8.29 3.08
N PHE A 172 6.22 8.77 3.26
CA PHE A 172 5.91 10.16 3.55
C PHE A 172 5.56 10.25 5.04
N ASP A 173 6.51 10.75 5.83
CA ASP A 173 6.44 10.83 7.28
C ASP A 173 6.25 12.29 7.72
N PRO A 174 5.14 12.61 8.42
CA PRO A 174 4.88 13.98 8.90
C PRO A 174 5.87 14.42 9.98
N ALA A 175 6.54 13.49 10.66
CA ALA A 175 7.46 13.76 11.75
C ALA A 175 8.93 13.89 11.31
N MET A 176 9.22 13.76 10.01
CA MET A 176 10.58 13.84 9.45
C MET A 176 10.70 14.96 8.41
N GLU A 177 11.91 15.52 8.31
CA GLU A 177 12.29 16.55 7.33
C GLU A 177 13.25 15.99 6.27
N ASP A 178 14.22 15.17 6.69
CA ASP A 178 15.25 14.63 5.80
C ASP A 178 14.71 13.61 4.80
N PHE A 179 15.45 13.47 3.68
CA PHE A 179 15.31 12.37 2.72
C PHE A 179 16.43 11.35 2.91
N VAL A 180 16.08 10.11 3.24
CA VAL A 180 17.05 9.00 3.37
C VAL A 180 16.79 7.88 2.38
N GLN A 181 17.87 7.28 1.89
CA GLN A 181 17.82 6.07 1.08
C GLN A 181 18.48 4.92 1.81
N ARG A 182 17.81 3.77 1.84
CA ARG A 182 18.30 2.54 2.45
C ARG A 182 17.99 1.36 1.53
N SER A 183 18.58 0.22 1.85
CA SER A 183 18.26 -1.06 1.21
C SER A 183 18.05 -2.15 2.25
N VAL A 184 17.19 -3.11 1.94
CA VAL A 184 16.96 -4.33 2.74
C VAL A 184 16.84 -5.53 1.82
N SER A 185 17.43 -6.67 2.20
CA SER A 185 17.33 -7.88 1.39
C SER A 185 15.92 -8.50 1.50
N LEU A 186 15.42 -9.05 0.40
CA LEU A 186 14.15 -9.77 0.38
C LEU A 186 14.14 -10.95 1.36
N ASP A 187 15.27 -11.64 1.52
CA ASP A 187 15.40 -12.74 2.50
C ASP A 187 15.20 -12.25 3.94
N PHE A 188 15.73 -11.07 4.28
CA PHE A 188 15.52 -10.48 5.60
C PHE A 188 14.06 -10.05 5.78
N VAL A 189 13.46 -9.43 4.76
CA VAL A 189 12.03 -9.08 4.75
C VAL A 189 11.16 -10.33 4.96
N LYS A 190 11.42 -11.41 4.23
CA LYS A 190 10.74 -12.71 4.37
C LYS A 190 10.90 -13.29 5.78
N LYS A 191 12.12 -13.28 6.32
CA LYS A 191 12.42 -13.78 7.67
C LYS A 191 11.63 -13.01 8.73
N CYS A 192 11.68 -11.68 8.70
CA CYS A 192 10.97 -10.83 9.65
C CYS A 192 9.45 -10.99 9.49
N GLY A 193 8.96 -10.96 8.26
CA GLY A 193 7.56 -11.11 7.90
C GLY A 193 6.95 -12.50 8.11
N GLY A 194 7.72 -13.49 8.58
CA GLY A 194 7.20 -14.83 8.83
C GLY A 194 6.87 -15.64 7.58
N TYR A 195 7.56 -15.40 6.46
CA TYR A 195 7.37 -16.18 5.25
C TYR A 195 7.59 -17.69 5.49
N GLY A 196 6.62 -18.51 5.10
CA GLY A 196 6.67 -19.97 5.25
C GLY A 196 6.42 -20.50 6.66
N LYS A 197 5.97 -19.64 7.59
CA LYS A 197 5.46 -20.04 8.91
C LYS A 197 3.96 -20.23 8.90
#